data_AF-A0A562ILG0-F1
#
_entry.id   AF-A0A562ILG0-F1
#
_cell.length_a   1.000
_cell.length_b   1.000
_cell.length_c   1.000
_cell.angle_alpha   90.00
_cell.angle_beta   90.00
_cell.angle_gamma   90.00
#
_symmetry.space_group_name_H-M   'P 1'
#
loop_
_entity.id
_entity.type
_entity.pdbx_description
1 polymer ?
#
loop_
_entity_poly.entity_id
_entity_poly.type
_entity_poly.pdbx_seq_one_letter_code
_entity_poly.pdbx_strand_id
1 'polypeptide(L)'
;MSTSSRTAGGSTPYASDPRRPATSALTPWWRWLFLVPGLAAVGYGAFGLVGAGGRVPLLAWGTWFLGSALLHDLVIAPLWIGLGWLAARFLPRPARGPVVVAALVSGVLSLVALPFVLGFGGDPGDPSFLPRDYDRNLLLIVLAVWLVAAVWALVAVRRARRQGH
;
A
#
# COMPACT_ATOMS: atom_id res chain seq x y z
N MET A 1 23.41 -60.38 -4.58
CA MET A 1 23.48 -59.23 -5.50
C MET A 1 22.10 -59.04 -6.13
N SER A 2 21.27 -58.17 -5.57
CA SER A 2 20.00 -57.76 -6.20
C SER A 2 19.66 -56.37 -5.69
N THR A 3 19.94 -55.38 -6.51
CA THR A 3 19.64 -53.96 -6.34
C THR A 3 18.21 -53.71 -6.77
N SER A 4 17.29 -53.50 -5.83
CA SER A 4 15.99 -52.87 -6.12
C SER A 4 16.10 -51.38 -5.89
N SER A 5 16.18 -50.65 -7.01
CA SER A 5 16.13 -49.20 -7.13
C SER A 5 14.81 -48.65 -6.57
N ARG A 6 14.89 -47.98 -5.42
CA ARG A 6 13.81 -47.12 -4.90
C ARG A 6 13.80 -45.84 -5.73
N THR A 7 12.89 -45.74 -6.69
CA THR A 7 12.59 -44.47 -7.37
C THR A 7 12.05 -43.49 -6.34
N ALA A 8 12.88 -42.50 -5.99
CA ALA A 8 12.48 -41.36 -5.20
C ALA A 8 11.50 -40.52 -6.04
N GLY A 9 10.22 -40.84 -5.96
CA GLY A 9 9.15 -39.95 -6.39
C GLY A 9 9.22 -38.70 -5.52
N GLY A 10 9.90 -37.67 -6.02
CA GLY A 10 9.92 -36.36 -5.40
C GLY A 10 8.51 -35.81 -5.35
N SER A 11 7.85 -35.94 -4.20
CA SER A 11 6.63 -35.22 -3.88
C SER A 11 7.00 -33.75 -3.75
N THR A 12 7.05 -33.03 -4.87
CA THR A 12 7.06 -31.57 -4.86
C THR A 12 5.84 -31.11 -4.07
N PRO A 13 5.99 -30.49 -2.88
CA PRO A 13 4.84 -30.11 -2.03
C PRO A 13 3.90 -29.08 -2.67
N TYR A 14 4.29 -28.57 -3.84
CA TYR A 14 3.59 -27.56 -4.62
C TYR A 14 3.02 -28.09 -5.95
N ALA A 15 3.08 -29.40 -6.22
CA ALA A 15 2.40 -29.98 -7.37
C ALA A 15 0.88 -29.80 -7.18
N SER A 16 0.32 -28.78 -7.83
CA SER A 16 -1.12 -28.53 -7.85
C SER A 16 -1.81 -29.72 -8.51
N ASP A 17 -2.55 -30.49 -7.71
CA ASP A 17 -3.30 -31.65 -8.18
C ASP A 17 -4.32 -31.22 -9.27
N PRO A 18 -4.14 -31.65 -10.53
CA PRO A 18 -5.03 -31.27 -11.62
C PRO A 18 -6.44 -31.86 -11.48
N ARG A 19 -6.64 -32.80 -10.55
CA ARG A 19 -7.95 -33.41 -10.26
C ARG A 19 -8.72 -32.69 -9.16
N ARG A 20 -8.13 -31.70 -8.47
CA ARG A 20 -8.88 -30.84 -7.56
C ARG A 20 -9.79 -29.94 -8.41
N PRO A 21 -11.12 -30.02 -8.26
CA PRO A 21 -11.99 -29.07 -8.94
C PRO A 21 -11.62 -27.65 -8.48
N ALA A 22 -11.46 -26.71 -9.43
CA ALA A 22 -11.22 -25.29 -9.17
C ALA A 22 -12.42 -24.58 -8.49
N THR A 23 -13.27 -25.34 -7.81
CA THR A 23 -14.53 -24.91 -7.22
C THR A 23 -14.34 -24.16 -5.90
N SER A 24 -13.19 -24.29 -5.23
CA SER A 24 -12.91 -23.56 -3.98
C SER A 24 -12.83 -22.04 -4.16
N ALA A 25 -12.63 -21.53 -5.38
CA ALA A 25 -12.49 -20.10 -5.64
C ALA A 25 -13.84 -19.40 -5.93
N LEU A 26 -14.92 -20.15 -6.16
CA LEU A 26 -16.17 -19.60 -6.70
C LEU A 26 -17.30 -19.37 -5.68
N THR A 27 -17.20 -19.81 -4.42
CA THR A 27 -18.37 -19.79 -3.51
C THR A 27 -18.12 -19.47 -2.02
N PRO A 28 -17.18 -18.60 -1.61
CA PRO A 28 -17.29 -18.09 -0.25
C PRO A 28 -18.46 -17.11 -0.17
N TRP A 29 -19.56 -17.51 0.47
CA TRP A 29 -20.77 -16.68 0.67
C TRP A 29 -20.45 -15.32 1.31
N TRP A 30 -19.37 -15.24 2.11
CA TRP A 30 -18.86 -14.01 2.69
C TRP A 30 -18.47 -12.96 1.65
N ARG A 31 -18.19 -13.33 0.39
CA ARG A 31 -17.94 -12.35 -0.69
C ARG A 31 -19.16 -11.47 -0.92
N TRP A 32 -20.36 -12.02 -0.81
CA TRP A 32 -21.60 -11.26 -0.93
C TRP A 32 -21.79 -10.26 0.21
N LEU A 33 -21.23 -10.53 1.40
CA LEU A 33 -21.21 -9.58 2.52
C LEU A 33 -20.50 -8.27 2.15
N PHE A 34 -19.52 -8.31 1.25
CA PHE A 34 -18.80 -7.11 0.79
C PHE A 34 -19.35 -6.60 -0.56
N LEU A 35 -19.69 -7.51 -1.47
CA LEU A 35 -20.13 -7.16 -2.81
C LEU A 35 -21.50 -6.48 -2.80
N VAL A 36 -22.48 -7.00 -2.04
CA VAL A 36 -23.84 -6.44 -2.03
C VAL A 36 -23.85 -5.04 -1.43
N PRO A 37 -23.27 -4.78 -0.23
CA PRO A 37 -23.22 -3.43 0.31
C PRO A 37 -22.38 -2.48 -0.53
N GLY A 38 -21.26 -2.97 -1.11
CA GLY A 38 -20.43 -2.17 -2.00
C GLY A 38 -21.19 -1.71 -3.24
N LEU A 39 -21.88 -2.63 -3.92
CA LEU A 39 -22.66 -2.29 -5.11
C LEU A 39 -23.88 -1.42 -4.76
N ALA A 40 -24.52 -1.68 -3.62
CA ALA A 40 -25.60 -0.84 -3.11
C ALA A 40 -25.13 0.59 -2.84
N ALA A 41 -23.93 0.77 -2.25
CA ALA A 41 -23.33 2.07 -2.02
C ALA A 41 -23.00 2.80 -3.33
N VAL A 42 -22.47 2.09 -4.34
CA VAL A 42 -22.23 2.64 -5.68
C VAL A 42 -23.54 3.08 -6.33
N GLY A 43 -24.58 2.24 -6.29
CA GLY A 43 -25.90 2.55 -6.84
C GLY A 43 -26.54 3.75 -6.14
N TYR A 44 -26.47 3.81 -4.81
CA TYR A 44 -26.96 4.93 -4.01
C TYR A 44 -26.22 6.24 -4.34
N GLY A 45 -24.88 6.19 -4.45
CA GLY A 45 -24.08 7.33 -4.87
C GLY A 45 -24.42 7.83 -6.27
N ALA A 46 -24.57 6.90 -7.23
CA ALA A 46 -24.97 7.24 -8.61
C ALA A 46 -26.37 7.85 -8.67
N PHE A 47 -27.33 7.29 -7.92
CA PHE A 47 -28.68 7.83 -7.81
C PHE A 47 -28.67 9.25 -7.22
N GLY A 48 -27.91 9.46 -6.14
CA GLY A 48 -27.73 10.78 -5.54
C GLY A 48 -27.09 11.79 -6.48
N LEU A 49 -26.09 11.37 -7.26
CA LEU A 49 -25.39 12.23 -8.21
C LEU A 49 -26.29 12.66 -9.38
N VAL A 50 -27.09 11.75 -9.93
CA VAL A 50 -28.06 12.05 -11.00
C VAL A 50 -29.22 12.90 -10.46
N GLY A 51 -29.69 12.62 -9.24
CA GLY A 51 -30.74 13.39 -8.58
C GLY A 51 -30.30 14.74 -8.01
N ALA A 52 -28.99 15.03 -7.97
CA ALA A 52 -28.45 16.26 -7.40
C ALA A 52 -28.85 17.52 -8.21
N GLY A 53 -29.13 17.36 -9.51
CA GLY A 53 -29.37 18.48 -10.42
C GLY A 53 -28.15 19.41 -10.46
N GLY A 54 -28.37 20.72 -10.37
CA GLY A 54 -27.29 21.73 -10.37
C GLY A 54 -26.51 21.86 -9.05
N ARG A 55 -26.84 21.09 -8.00
CA ARG A 55 -26.17 21.18 -6.69
C ARG A 55 -24.74 20.63 -6.71
N VAL A 56 -24.45 19.73 -7.64
CA VAL A 56 -23.11 19.16 -7.83
C VAL A 56 -22.61 19.57 -9.21
N PRO A 57 -21.50 20.32 -9.30
CA PRO A 57 -20.85 20.57 -10.59
C PRO A 57 -20.24 19.27 -11.12
N LEU A 58 -20.99 18.54 -11.95
CA LEU A 58 -20.63 17.20 -12.44
C LEU A 58 -19.27 17.14 -13.14
N LEU A 59 -18.90 18.20 -13.87
CA LEU A 59 -17.59 18.30 -14.51
C LEU A 59 -16.47 18.38 -13.47
N ALA A 60 -16.57 19.28 -12.49
CA ALA A 60 -15.57 19.41 -11.44
C ALA A 60 -15.46 18.13 -10.58
N TRP A 61 -16.61 17.52 -10.26
CA TRP A 61 -16.65 16.22 -9.59
C TRP A 61 -15.96 15.14 -10.42
N GLY A 62 -16.28 15.05 -11.72
CA GLY A 62 -15.71 14.07 -12.63
C GLY A 62 -14.20 14.26 -12.81
N THR A 63 -13.74 15.50 -12.93
CA THR A 63 -12.30 15.82 -12.98
C THR A 63 -11.60 15.41 -11.71
N TRP A 64 -12.18 15.66 -10.53
CA TRP A 64 -11.56 15.26 -9.27
C TRP A 64 -11.55 13.74 -9.09
N PHE A 65 -12.66 13.07 -9.42
CA PHE A 65 -12.79 11.61 -9.33
C PHE A 65 -11.84 10.89 -10.28
N LEU A 66 -11.93 11.21 -11.57
CA LEU A 66 -11.09 10.59 -12.60
C LEU A 66 -9.63 11.01 -12.43
N GLY A 67 -9.37 12.27 -12.10
CA GLY A 67 -8.02 12.78 -11.85
C GLY A 67 -7.35 12.05 -10.69
N SER A 68 -8.06 11.80 -9.59
CA SER A 68 -7.54 11.03 -8.46
C SER A 68 -7.24 9.57 -8.82
N ALA A 69 -8.14 8.92 -9.57
CA ALA A 69 -7.94 7.55 -10.04
C ALA A 69 -6.71 7.44 -10.97
N LEU A 70 -6.60 8.36 -11.94
CA LEU A 70 -5.46 8.41 -12.85
C LEU A 70 -4.14 8.72 -12.13
N LEU A 71 -4.14 9.67 -11.19
CA LEU A 71 -2.96 9.96 -10.37
C LEU A 71 -2.53 8.71 -9.60
N HIS A 72 -3.47 7.97 -9.02
CA HIS A 72 -3.16 6.75 -8.30
C HIS A 72 -2.56 5.68 -9.23
N ASP A 73 -3.22 5.37 -10.33
CA ASP A 73 -2.84 4.24 -11.18
C ASP A 73 -1.62 4.52 -12.05
N LEU A 74 -1.43 5.77 -12.47
CA LEU A 74 -0.32 6.17 -13.35
C LEU A 74 0.90 6.69 -12.59
N VAL A 75 0.75 7.07 -11.31
CA VAL A 75 1.87 7.63 -10.53
C VAL A 75 2.10 6.84 -9.25
N ILE A 76 1.11 6.74 -8.37
CA ILE A 76 1.30 6.14 -7.04
C ILE A 76 1.62 4.64 -7.15
N ALA A 77 0.83 3.89 -7.91
CA ALA A 77 1.02 2.46 -8.12
C ALA A 77 2.39 2.12 -8.75
N PRO A 78 2.82 2.73 -9.88
CA PRO A 78 4.13 2.43 -10.47
C PRO A 78 5.30 2.85 -9.58
N LEU A 79 5.18 3.97 -8.83
CA LEU A 79 6.19 4.35 -7.83
C LEU A 79 6.34 3.25 -6.77
N TRP A 80 5.22 2.74 -6.24
CA TRP A 80 5.22 1.67 -5.26
C TRP A 80 5.83 0.37 -5.79
N ILE A 81 5.50 0.00 -7.02
CA ILE A 81 6.08 -1.15 -7.70
C ILE A 81 7.58 -0.96 -7.88
N GLY A 82 8.02 0.23 -8.32
CA GLY A 82 9.44 0.58 -8.48
C GLY A 82 10.22 0.50 -7.17
N LEU A 83 9.66 1.04 -6.08
CA LEU A 83 10.26 0.96 -4.74
C LEU A 83 10.33 -0.49 -4.23
N GLY A 84 9.26 -1.27 -4.42
CA GLY A 84 9.24 -2.68 -4.08
C GLY A 84 10.27 -3.49 -4.87
N TRP A 85 10.42 -3.20 -6.16
CA TRP A 85 11.45 -3.79 -7.03
C TRP A 85 12.86 -3.40 -6.57
N LEU A 86 13.10 -2.12 -6.26
CA LEU A 86 14.38 -1.62 -5.75
C LEU A 86 14.74 -2.30 -4.41
N ALA A 87 13.80 -2.36 -3.48
CA ALA A 87 13.97 -3.08 -2.22
C ALA A 87 14.25 -4.56 -2.47
N ALA A 88 13.58 -5.19 -3.43
CA ALA A 88 13.84 -6.58 -3.78
C ALA A 88 15.24 -6.79 -4.38
N ARG A 89 15.73 -5.83 -5.18
CA ARG A 89 17.01 -5.87 -5.88
C ARG A 89 18.22 -5.64 -4.97
N PHE A 90 18.08 -4.73 -4.00
CA PHE A 90 19.19 -4.25 -3.19
C PHE A 90 19.17 -4.75 -1.74
N LEU A 91 18.00 -5.11 -1.18
CA LEU A 91 17.89 -5.52 0.22
C LEU A 91 17.75 -7.04 0.40
N PRO A 92 18.39 -7.59 1.45
CA PRO A 92 18.16 -8.98 1.87
C PRO A 92 16.70 -9.14 2.30
N ARG A 93 16.10 -10.31 2.02
CA ARG A 93 14.70 -10.66 2.35
C ARG A 93 14.21 -10.12 3.72
N PRO A 94 14.92 -10.32 4.85
CA PRO A 94 14.47 -9.85 6.16
C PRO A 94 14.42 -8.33 6.32
N ALA A 95 15.13 -7.55 5.49
CA ALA A 95 15.15 -6.09 5.55
C ALA A 95 14.04 -5.43 4.69
N ARG A 96 13.37 -6.18 3.82
CA ARG A 96 12.39 -5.63 2.87
C ARG A 96 11.14 -5.08 3.56
N GLY A 97 10.57 -5.85 4.50
CA GLY A 97 9.38 -5.45 5.27
C GLY A 97 9.54 -4.10 5.99
N PRO A 98 10.59 -3.93 6.82
CA PRO A 98 10.88 -2.66 7.49
C PRO A 98 10.95 -1.46 6.54
N VAL A 99 11.61 -1.61 5.40
CA VAL A 99 11.78 -0.51 4.42
C VAL A 99 10.47 -0.18 3.71
N VAL A 100 9.66 -1.18 3.35
CA VAL A 100 8.35 -0.95 2.73
C VAL A 100 7.42 -0.20 3.71
N VAL A 101 7.43 -0.59 4.99
CA VAL A 101 6.65 0.11 6.03
C VAL A 101 7.14 1.55 6.21
N ALA A 102 8.44 1.77 6.27
CA ALA A 102 9.02 3.11 6.41
C ALA A 102 8.65 4.04 5.25
N ALA A 103 8.72 3.53 4.02
CA ALA A 103 8.31 4.26 2.82
C ALA A 103 6.81 4.59 2.87
N LEU A 104 5.98 3.67 3.34
CA LEU A 104 4.52 3.86 3.41
C LEU A 104 4.17 4.96 4.41
N VAL A 105 4.70 4.84 5.63
CA VAL A 105 4.47 5.82 6.69
C VAL A 105 4.97 7.19 6.26
N SER A 106 6.17 7.26 5.66
CA SER A 106 6.74 8.51 5.17
C SER A 106 5.89 9.13 4.05
N GLY A 107 5.38 8.33 3.12
CA GLY A 107 4.48 8.79 2.06
C GLY A 107 3.17 9.36 2.61
N VAL A 108 2.54 8.66 3.55
CA VAL A 108 1.30 9.13 4.20
C VAL A 108 1.53 10.43 4.97
N LEU A 109 2.59 10.48 5.78
CA LEU A 109 2.94 11.69 6.54
C LEU A 109 3.22 12.87 5.61
N SER A 110 3.93 12.63 4.50
CA SER A 110 4.21 13.67 3.51
C SER A 110 2.91 14.17 2.87
N LEU A 111 1.97 13.28 2.51
CA LEU A 111 0.70 13.67 1.93
C LEU A 111 -0.16 14.52 2.88
N VAL A 112 -0.18 14.15 4.17
CA VAL A 112 -0.90 14.90 5.21
C VAL A 112 -0.22 16.24 5.50
N ALA A 113 1.10 16.29 5.51
CA ALA A 113 1.88 17.49 5.80
C ALA A 113 1.97 18.45 4.60
N LEU A 114 1.80 17.95 3.38
CA LEU A 114 1.96 18.71 2.13
C LEU A 114 1.21 20.05 2.12
N PRO A 115 -0.10 20.14 2.45
CA PRO A 115 -0.80 21.43 2.42
C PRO A 115 -0.21 22.45 3.38
N PHE A 116 0.25 22.02 4.55
CA PHE A 116 0.86 22.89 5.56
C PHE A 116 2.24 23.37 5.13
N VAL A 117 3.05 22.50 4.51
CA VAL A 117 4.36 22.86 3.96
C VAL A 117 4.22 23.82 2.78
N LEU A 118 3.18 23.66 1.96
CA LEU A 118 2.87 24.57 0.84
C LEU A 118 2.19 25.88 1.28
N GLY A 119 1.91 26.05 2.57
CA GLY A 119 1.30 27.27 3.12
C GLY A 119 -0.19 27.43 2.78
N PHE A 120 -0.87 26.37 2.33
CA PHE A 120 -2.31 26.43 2.07
C PHE A 120 -3.08 26.63 3.38
N GLY A 121 -3.89 27.69 3.45
CA GLY A 121 -4.72 28.02 4.61
C GLY A 121 -4.05 28.88 5.68
N GLY A 122 -2.84 29.39 5.43
CA GLY A 122 -2.21 30.39 6.30
C GLY A 122 -2.80 31.79 6.07
N ASP A 123 -3.22 32.46 7.15
CA ASP A 123 -3.59 33.88 7.13
C ASP A 123 -2.38 34.72 7.59
N PRO A 124 -1.89 35.67 6.76
CA PRO A 124 -0.81 36.58 7.15
C PRO A 124 -1.07 37.37 8.44
N GLY A 125 -2.33 37.50 8.86
CA GLY A 125 -2.76 38.25 10.04
C GLY A 125 -2.84 37.46 11.34
N ASP A 126 -2.65 36.13 11.33
CA ASP A 126 -2.82 35.31 12.53
C ASP A 126 -1.43 34.91 13.13
N PRO A 127 -0.95 35.60 14.18
CA PRO A 127 0.34 35.29 14.81
C PRO A 127 0.37 33.93 15.52
N SER A 128 -0.79 33.24 15.61
CA SER A 128 -0.90 31.86 16.10
C SER A 128 -0.53 30.81 15.03
N PHE A 129 -0.52 31.18 13.73
CA PHE A 129 0.28 30.49 12.71
C PHE A 129 1.75 30.78 13.00
N LEU A 130 2.23 30.18 14.08
CA LEU A 130 3.65 30.16 14.42
C LEU A 130 4.45 29.86 13.14
N PRO A 131 5.61 30.51 12.93
CA PRO A 131 6.60 30.10 11.93
C PRO A 131 7.14 28.73 12.33
N ARG A 132 6.28 27.72 12.21
CA ARG A 132 6.61 26.34 12.49
C ARG A 132 7.13 25.85 11.16
N ASP A 133 8.43 25.65 11.10
CA ASP A 133 9.12 25.02 9.99
C ASP A 133 8.50 23.61 9.78
N TYR A 134 7.35 23.54 9.10
CA TYR A 134 6.60 22.30 8.85
C TYR A 134 7.43 21.38 7.96
N ASP A 135 8.24 21.97 7.09
CA ASP A 135 9.30 21.33 6.31
C ASP A 135 10.32 20.64 7.24
N ARG A 136 10.86 21.36 8.22
CA ARG A 136 11.85 20.82 9.17
C ARG A 136 11.24 19.74 10.05
N ASN A 137 10.04 19.95 10.56
CA ASN A 137 9.36 18.98 11.40
C ASN A 137 9.01 17.71 10.62
N LEU A 138 8.53 17.84 9.38
CA LEU A 138 8.28 16.69 8.50
C LEU A 138 9.58 15.93 8.24
N LEU A 139 10.68 16.63 7.92
CA LEU A 139 11.99 16.02 7.71
C LEU A 139 12.45 15.23 8.94
N LEU A 140 12.32 15.81 10.14
CA LEU A 140 12.70 15.16 11.39
C LEU A 140 11.86 13.89 11.66
N ILE A 141 10.55 13.94 11.41
CA ILE A 141 9.68 12.78 11.59
C ILE A 141 10.02 11.68 10.58
N VAL A 142 10.20 12.03 9.30
CA VAL A 142 10.61 11.08 8.26
C VAL A 142 11.95 10.44 8.63
N LEU A 143 12.93 11.24 9.08
CA LEU A 143 14.22 10.73 9.53
C LEU A 143 14.06 9.76 10.71
N ALA A 144 13.22 10.08 11.69
CA ALA A 144 12.95 9.20 12.83
C ALA A 144 12.32 7.87 12.38
N VAL A 145 11.36 7.90 11.44
CA VAL A 145 10.75 6.70 10.85
C VAL A 145 11.81 5.82 10.19
N TRP A 146 12.71 6.42 9.39
CA TRP A 146 13.78 5.68 8.73
C TRP A 146 14.83 5.13 9.70
N LEU A 147 15.13 5.84 10.79
CA LEU A 147 16.00 5.34 11.86
C LEU A 147 15.41 4.09 12.52
N VAL A 148 14.12 4.12 12.87
CA VAL A 148 13.42 2.95 13.44
C VAL A 148 13.42 1.78 12.45
N ALA A 149 13.14 2.04 11.18
CA ALA A 149 13.15 1.03 10.14
C ALA A 149 14.54 0.42 9.91
N ALA A 150 15.59 1.24 9.95
CA ALA A 150 16.96 0.76 9.88
C ALA A 150 17.26 -0.18 11.05
N VAL A 151 17.00 0.23 12.29
CA VAL A 151 17.20 -0.62 13.48
C VAL A 151 16.43 -1.94 13.34
N TRP A 152 15.18 -1.89 12.91
CA TRP A 152 14.37 -3.08 12.68
C TRP A 152 14.96 -3.99 11.59
N ALA A 153 15.37 -3.45 10.45
CA ALA A 153 16.01 -4.20 9.37
C ALA A 153 17.31 -4.87 9.83
N LEU A 154 18.14 -4.16 10.60
CA LEU A 154 19.38 -4.67 11.17
C LEU A 154 19.12 -5.84 12.12
N VAL A 155 18.12 -5.71 13.01
CA VAL A 155 17.70 -6.79 13.91
C VAL A 155 17.18 -8.00 13.11
N ALA A 156 16.33 -7.77 12.10
CA ALA A 156 15.76 -8.83 11.28
C ALA A 156 16.85 -9.61 10.51
N VAL A 157 17.82 -8.90 9.91
CA VAL A 157 18.97 -9.52 9.23
C VAL A 157 19.84 -10.31 10.20
N ARG A 158 20.14 -9.76 11.39
CA ARG A 158 20.94 -10.46 12.42
C ARG A 158 20.24 -11.73 12.91
N ARG A 159 18.93 -11.70 13.12
CA ARG A 159 18.14 -12.88 13.53
C ARG A 159 18.15 -13.97 12.46
N ALA A 160 17.95 -13.61 11.19
CA ALA A 160 17.98 -14.57 10.08
C ALA A 160 19.35 -15.27 9.95
N ARG A 161 20.46 -14.54 10.15
CA ARG A 161 21.82 -15.13 10.14
C ARG A 161 22.07 -16.10 11.30
N ARG A 162 21.45 -15.87 12.46
CA ARG A 162 21.58 -16.76 13.64
C ARG A 162 20.79 -18.06 13.50
N GLN A 163 19.74 -18.08 12.68
CA GLN A 163 18.88 -19.25 12.44
C GLN A 163 19.36 -20.14 11.28
N GLY A 164 20.29 -19.63 10.46
CA GLY A 164 20.89 -20.37 9.35
C GLY A 164 22.23 -21.03 9.67
N HIS A 165 22.68 -20.97 10.93
CA HIS A 165 23.74 -21.79 11.50
C HIS A 165 23.11 -22.81 12.43
#